data_AF-A0A4U6X196-F1
#
_entry.id   AF-A0A4U6X196-F1
#
_cell.length_a   1.000
_cell.length_b   1.000
_cell.length_c   1.000
_cell.angle_alpha   90.00
_cell.angle_beta   90.00
_cell.angle_gamma   90.00
#
_symmetry.space_group_name_H-M   'P 1'
#
loop_
_entity.id
_entity.type
_entity.pdbx_description
1 polymer ?
#
loop_
_entity_poly.entity_id
_entity_poly.type
_entity_poly.pdbx_seq_one_letter_code
_entity_poly.pdbx_strand_id
1 'polypeptide(L)'
;MSSLLTAVSLLGFLALPSRAQKPHHDVDPALFPGITPSTELVWHDCYTVFKCARLTVHAIVTDPRKPKKVKGNCGQPTVDLAIVKLPHFPVSGGAPHQGAVHVSLGGWSSSSTKFLVRFGQDYAPLFAGYDLVAIGTFSPEPPYN
;
A
#
# COMPACT_ATOMS: atom_id res chain seq x y z
N MET A 1 -27.99 -63.63 16.98
CA MET A 1 -28.30 -62.57 15.99
C MET A 1 -27.44 -61.37 16.35
N SER A 2 -26.37 -61.15 15.57
CA SER A 2 -25.48 -60.00 15.72
C SER A 2 -26.18 -58.73 15.29
N SER A 3 -25.97 -57.62 16.00
CA SER A 3 -26.14 -56.29 15.42
C SER A 3 -25.05 -55.37 15.93
N LEU A 4 -24.22 -54.97 14.97
CA LEU A 4 -23.23 -53.90 15.08
C LEU A 4 -23.97 -52.59 15.36
N LEU A 5 -23.56 -51.86 16.39
CA LEU A 5 -23.79 -50.42 16.47
C LEU A 5 -22.50 -49.72 16.06
N THR A 6 -22.46 -49.42 14.77
CA THR A 6 -21.41 -48.69 14.08
C THR A 6 -21.38 -47.25 14.59
N ALA A 7 -20.28 -46.88 15.24
CA ALA A 7 -19.97 -45.49 15.57
C ALA A 7 -19.68 -44.72 14.26
N VAL A 8 -20.63 -43.91 13.80
CA VAL A 8 -20.38 -42.93 12.74
C VAL A 8 -20.02 -41.61 13.43
N SER A 9 -18.72 -41.40 13.55
CA SER A 9 -18.11 -40.16 13.97
C SER A 9 -18.53 -39.04 13.01
N LEU A 10 -19.43 -38.16 13.45
CA LEU A 10 -19.75 -36.92 12.75
C LEU A 10 -18.48 -36.06 12.77
N LEU A 11 -17.70 -36.13 11.69
CA LEU A 11 -16.65 -35.16 11.38
C LEU A 11 -17.32 -33.80 11.18
N GLY A 12 -17.41 -33.03 12.28
CA GLY A 12 -17.71 -31.62 12.25
C GLY A 12 -16.66 -30.92 11.41
N PHE A 13 -17.03 -30.60 10.17
CA PHE A 13 -16.37 -29.56 9.40
C PHE A 13 -16.53 -28.24 10.16
N LEU A 14 -15.61 -27.98 11.08
CA LEU A 14 -15.33 -26.65 11.58
C LEU A 14 -14.73 -25.86 10.42
N ALA A 15 -15.60 -25.43 9.50
CA ALA A 15 -15.30 -24.34 8.60
C ALA A 15 -15.12 -23.10 9.49
N LEU A 16 -13.89 -22.89 9.96
CA LEU A 16 -13.48 -21.59 10.47
C LEU A 16 -13.83 -20.58 9.38
N PRO A 17 -14.68 -19.59 9.64
CA PRO A 17 -14.83 -18.50 8.70
C PRO A 17 -13.44 -17.89 8.58
N SER A 18 -12.79 -18.09 7.43
CA SER A 18 -11.66 -17.31 7.00
C SER A 18 -12.19 -15.88 6.85
N ARG A 19 -12.26 -15.14 7.97
CA ARG A 19 -12.32 -13.69 7.94
C ARG A 19 -11.11 -13.31 7.10
N ALA A 20 -11.37 -12.90 5.87
CA ALA A 20 -10.35 -12.29 5.02
C ALA A 20 -9.66 -11.25 5.90
N GLN A 21 -8.38 -11.49 6.20
CA GLN A 21 -7.61 -10.54 6.98
C GLN A 21 -7.79 -9.19 6.31
N LYS A 22 -8.17 -8.18 7.11
CA LYS A 22 -8.30 -6.81 6.64
C LYS A 22 -7.03 -6.53 5.83
N PRO A 23 -7.14 -6.17 4.53
CA PRO A 23 -5.96 -5.96 3.72
C PRO A 23 -5.11 -4.94 4.45
N HIS A 24 -3.93 -5.35 4.95
CA HIS A 24 -3.02 -4.47 5.65
C HIS A 24 -2.29 -3.59 4.63
N HIS A 25 -3.05 -2.86 3.82
CA HIS A 25 -2.57 -1.72 3.06
C HIS A 25 -2.37 -0.53 4.02
N ASP A 26 -1.78 -0.78 5.19
CA ASP A 26 -1.59 0.24 6.21
C ASP A 26 -0.46 1.16 5.74
N VAL A 27 -0.84 2.08 4.87
CA VAL A 27 -0.23 3.41 4.78
C VAL A 27 -0.31 4.03 6.19
N ASP A 28 0.71 4.78 6.58
CA ASP A 28 0.75 5.39 7.91
C ASP A 28 -0.51 6.27 8.15
N PRO A 29 -1.39 5.87 9.11
CA PRO A 29 -2.64 6.56 9.36
C PRO A 29 -2.47 7.87 10.12
N ALA A 30 -1.29 8.17 10.65
CA ALA A 30 -1.00 9.45 11.29
C ALA A 30 -0.47 10.48 10.29
N LEU A 31 0.29 10.03 9.28
CA LEU A 31 0.94 10.94 8.33
C LEU A 31 0.03 11.32 7.15
N PHE A 32 -0.45 10.32 6.40
CA PHE A 32 -1.08 10.57 5.10
C PHE A 32 -2.44 11.28 5.14
N PRO A 33 -3.25 11.15 6.22
CA PRO A 33 -4.43 12.00 6.38
C PRO A 33 -4.11 13.49 6.51
N GLY A 34 -2.92 13.85 7.02
CA GLY A 34 -2.46 15.23 7.12
C GLY A 34 -1.93 15.82 5.80
N ILE A 35 -1.70 14.98 4.77
CA ILE A 35 -1.27 15.42 3.44
C ILE A 35 -2.51 15.65 2.58
N THR A 36 -2.63 16.85 2.02
CA THR A 36 -3.73 17.21 1.11
C THR A 36 -3.57 16.43 -0.20
N PRO A 37 -4.59 15.68 -0.65
CA PRO A 37 -4.55 15.00 -1.95
C PRO A 37 -4.48 16.01 -3.10
N SER A 38 -3.63 15.73 -4.09
CA SER A 38 -3.44 16.57 -5.28
C SER A 38 -3.45 15.73 -6.55
N THR A 39 -3.88 16.29 -7.68
CA THR A 39 -3.72 15.68 -9.01
C THR A 39 -2.31 15.83 -9.57
N GLU A 40 -1.47 16.62 -8.90
CA GLU A 40 -0.06 16.81 -9.20
C GLU A 40 0.81 16.23 -8.08
N LEU A 41 2.04 15.86 -8.42
CA LEU A 41 2.96 15.28 -7.45
C LEU A 41 3.61 16.36 -6.58
N VAL A 42 2.94 16.71 -5.48
CA VAL A 42 3.42 17.69 -4.49
C VAL A 42 4.12 16.98 -3.34
N TRP A 43 5.42 17.27 -3.17
CA TRP A 43 6.26 16.63 -2.15
C TRP A 43 6.31 17.41 -0.84
N HIS A 44 6.17 16.70 0.27
CA HIS A 44 6.30 17.23 1.63
C HIS A 44 7.41 16.49 2.39
N ASP A 45 8.13 17.18 3.26
CA ASP A 45 9.06 16.53 4.18
C ASP A 45 8.32 15.59 5.14
N CYS A 46 8.82 14.38 5.30
CA CYS A 46 8.28 13.37 6.21
C CYS A 46 9.40 12.48 6.75
N TYR A 47 9.22 11.89 7.94
CA TYR A 47 10.16 10.94 8.55
C TYR A 47 11.64 11.41 8.51
N THR A 48 11.86 12.71 8.71
CA THR A 48 13.18 13.39 8.73
C THR A 48 13.92 13.46 7.39
N VAL A 49 14.08 12.33 6.69
CA VAL A 49 14.90 12.20 5.48
C VAL A 49 14.10 11.82 4.23
N PHE A 50 12.80 11.62 4.37
CA PHE A 50 11.92 11.21 3.29
C PHE A 50 11.11 12.40 2.76
N LYS A 51 10.60 12.23 1.53
CA LYS A 51 9.57 13.06 0.94
C LYS A 51 8.31 12.21 0.77
N CYS A 52 7.15 12.75 1.12
CA CYS A 52 5.87 12.08 1.01
C CYS A 52 4.91 12.90 0.17
N ALA A 53 4.03 12.23 -0.56
CA ALA A 53 3.00 12.87 -1.38
C ALA A 53 1.71 12.06 -1.35
N ARG A 54 0.58 12.75 -1.54
CA ARG A 54 -0.73 12.12 -1.73
C ARG A 54 -1.26 12.50 -3.11
N LEU A 55 -1.21 11.54 -4.03
CA LEU A 55 -1.55 11.74 -5.44
C LEU A 55 -2.92 11.14 -5.75
N THR A 56 -3.86 11.96 -6.22
CA THR A 56 -5.14 11.50 -6.73
C THR A 56 -4.98 11.11 -8.20
N VAL A 57 -5.33 9.87 -8.53
CA VAL A 57 -5.29 9.34 -9.91
C VAL A 57 -6.66 8.83 -10.33
N HIS A 58 -6.92 8.89 -11.64
CA HIS A 58 -8.11 8.27 -12.20
C HIS A 58 -8.01 6.74 -12.15
N ALA A 59 -9.09 6.11 -11.71
CA ALA A 59 -9.23 4.66 -11.69
C ALA A 59 -10.34 4.25 -12.66
N ILE A 60 -10.05 3.27 -13.50
CA ILE A 60 -11.08 2.61 -14.29
C ILE A 60 -11.67 1.49 -13.44
N VAL A 61 -12.92 1.66 -13.01
CA VAL A 61 -13.65 0.62 -12.26
C VAL A 61 -14.60 -0.07 -13.23
N THR A 62 -14.21 -1.24 -13.71
CA THR A 62 -15.03 -2.07 -14.61
C THR A 62 -15.92 -3.07 -13.88
N ASP A 63 -15.69 -3.31 -12.58
CA ASP A 63 -16.47 -4.25 -11.77
C ASP A 63 -17.82 -3.61 -11.36
N PRO A 64 -18.96 -4.17 -11.81
CA PRO A 64 -20.29 -3.64 -11.47
C PRO A 64 -20.64 -3.77 -9.98
N ARG A 65 -19.88 -4.53 -9.20
CA ARG A 65 -20.10 -4.77 -7.76
C ARG A 65 -19.40 -3.75 -6.85
N LYS A 66 -18.55 -2.88 -7.38
CA LYS A 66 -17.84 -1.85 -6.60
C LYS A 66 -18.68 -0.57 -6.49
N PRO A 67 -18.56 0.19 -5.39
CA PRO A 67 -19.32 1.43 -5.22
C PRO A 67 -19.01 2.40 -6.36
N LYS A 68 -20.05 2.82 -7.09
CA LYS A 68 -19.99 3.82 -8.17
C LYS A 68 -19.61 5.23 -7.67
N LYS A 69 -19.60 5.42 -6.35
CA LYS A 69 -19.14 6.65 -5.69
C LYS A 69 -17.69 6.46 -5.26
N VAL A 70 -16.81 6.85 -6.14
CA VAL A 70 -15.41 7.11 -5.85
C VAL A 70 -15.26 8.62 -6.07
N LYS A 71 -14.46 9.32 -5.25
CA LYS A 71 -14.33 10.80 -5.28
C LYS A 71 -14.31 11.32 -6.73
N GLY A 72 -15.13 12.34 -7.04
CA GLY A 72 -15.18 12.97 -8.36
C GLY A 72 -16.57 13.48 -8.73
N ASN A 73 -16.73 14.80 -8.86
CA ASN A 73 -18.01 15.44 -9.19
C ASN A 73 -18.44 15.24 -10.67
N CYS A 74 -17.63 14.57 -11.51
CA CYS A 74 -17.83 14.52 -12.97
C CYS A 74 -17.61 13.13 -13.64
N GLY A 75 -17.72 12.02 -12.90
CA GLY A 75 -18.00 10.71 -13.52
C GLY A 75 -16.84 9.73 -13.73
N GLN A 76 -15.59 10.09 -13.38
CA GLN A 76 -14.51 9.10 -13.29
C GLN A 76 -14.12 8.82 -11.84
N PRO A 77 -14.09 7.55 -11.41
CA PRO A 77 -13.56 7.18 -10.11
C PRO A 77 -12.13 7.68 -9.91
N THR A 78 -11.81 8.26 -8.75
CA THR A 78 -10.41 8.59 -8.37
C THR A 78 -9.94 7.85 -7.12
N VAL A 79 -8.72 7.33 -7.13
CA VAL A 79 -8.07 6.78 -5.93
C VAL A 79 -6.96 7.70 -5.47
N ASP A 80 -6.79 7.80 -4.15
CA ASP A 80 -5.66 8.51 -3.57
C ASP A 80 -4.52 7.50 -3.36
N LEU A 81 -3.33 7.84 -3.87
CA LEU A 81 -2.10 7.08 -3.68
C LEU A 81 -1.23 7.77 -2.63
N ALA A 82 -0.70 6.98 -1.71
CA ALA A 82 0.32 7.39 -0.77
C ALA A 82 1.68 7.06 -1.34
N ILE A 83 2.54 8.07 -1.49
CA ILE A 83 3.86 7.92 -2.09
C ILE A 83 4.90 8.33 -1.05
N VAL A 84 5.91 7.50 -0.85
CA VAL A 84 7.09 7.80 -0.05
C VAL A 84 8.31 7.75 -0.95
N LYS A 85 9.21 8.71 -0.78
CA LYS A 85 10.48 8.79 -1.48
C LYS A 85 11.62 8.99 -0.50
N LEU A 86 12.67 8.18 -0.58
CA LEU A 86 13.98 8.51 -0.02
C LEU A 86 14.79 9.16 -1.14
N PRO A 87 15.10 10.47 -1.06
CA PRO A 87 15.92 11.13 -2.07
C PRO A 87 17.32 10.53 -2.13
N HIS A 88 17.94 10.54 -3.32
CA HIS A 88 19.36 10.28 -3.47
C HIS A 88 20.15 11.29 -2.62
N PHE A 89 21.22 10.81 -1.98
CA PHE A 89 22.16 11.68 -1.26
C PHE A 89 23.43 11.84 -2.10
N PRO A 90 23.73 13.06 -2.59
CA PRO A 90 24.95 13.30 -3.32
C PRO A 90 26.14 13.13 -2.36
N VAL A 91 27.07 12.28 -2.75
CA VAL A 91 28.36 12.09 -2.08
C VAL A 91 29.47 12.56 -2.99
N SER A 92 30.48 13.24 -2.43
CA SER A 92 31.60 13.77 -3.21
C SER A 92 32.33 12.63 -3.94
N GLY A 93 32.48 12.75 -5.26
CA GLY A 93 33.05 11.70 -6.12
C GLY A 93 32.12 10.50 -6.38
N GLY A 94 30.88 10.54 -5.93
CA GLY A 94 29.90 9.48 -6.16
C GLY A 94 29.12 9.62 -7.48
N ALA A 95 28.25 8.66 -7.71
CA ALA A 95 27.37 8.66 -8.88
C ALA A 95 26.45 9.89 -8.87
N PRO A 96 26.27 10.58 -10.02
CA PRO A 96 25.24 11.61 -10.14
C PRO A 96 23.84 11.01 -9.98
N HIS A 97 22.83 11.85 -9.83
CA HIS A 97 21.44 11.40 -9.84
C HIS A 97 21.09 10.77 -11.20
N GLN A 98 20.65 9.51 -11.19
CA GLN A 98 20.34 8.71 -12.36
C GLN A 98 18.83 8.47 -12.55
N GLY A 99 18.02 8.66 -11.50
CA GLY A 99 16.58 8.49 -11.57
C GLY A 99 15.98 7.97 -10.27
N ALA A 100 14.97 7.11 -10.40
CA ALA A 100 14.26 6.53 -9.26
C ALA A 100 14.10 5.00 -9.41
N VAL A 101 14.23 4.29 -8.30
CA VAL A 101 13.96 2.86 -8.16
C VAL A 101 12.66 2.68 -7.40
N HIS A 102 11.70 1.97 -7.99
CA HIS A 102 10.45 1.63 -7.34
C HIS A 102 10.61 0.39 -6.44
N VAL A 103 10.33 0.56 -5.16
CA VAL A 103 10.36 -0.47 -4.14
C VAL A 103 8.95 -1.01 -3.96
N SER A 104 8.76 -2.29 -4.30
CA SER A 104 7.49 -3.00 -4.13
C SER A 104 7.71 -4.33 -3.44
N LEU A 105 7.03 -4.54 -2.30
CA LEU A 105 7.06 -5.83 -1.60
C LEU A 105 6.09 -6.87 -2.20
N GLY A 106 5.21 -6.45 -3.12
CA GLY A 106 4.11 -7.29 -3.59
C GLY A 106 3.23 -7.79 -2.44
N GLY A 107 2.43 -8.81 -2.70
CA GLY A 107 1.55 -9.43 -1.71
C GLY A 107 0.36 -8.55 -1.28
N TRP A 108 -0.69 -9.19 -0.77
CA TRP A 108 -1.93 -8.50 -0.38
C TRP A 108 -1.81 -7.72 0.94
N SER A 109 -0.91 -8.12 1.83
CA SER A 109 -0.80 -7.60 3.20
C SER A 109 0.44 -6.73 3.46
N SER A 110 1.30 -6.52 2.46
CA SER A 110 2.55 -5.77 2.65
C SER A 110 2.38 -4.30 2.27
N SER A 111 2.92 -3.42 3.10
CA SER A 111 2.97 -1.98 2.82
C SER A 111 4.38 -1.56 2.38
N SER A 112 4.57 -1.39 1.07
CA SER A 112 5.84 -0.95 0.48
C SER A 112 6.29 0.41 1.03
N THR A 113 5.35 1.32 1.32
CA THR A 113 5.64 2.63 1.92
C THR A 113 6.21 2.49 3.32
N LYS A 114 5.60 1.65 4.18
CA LYS A 114 6.16 1.36 5.53
C LYS A 114 7.51 0.66 5.45
N PHE A 115 7.69 -0.26 4.51
CA PHE A 115 8.97 -0.94 4.32
C PHE A 115 10.07 0.05 3.94
N LEU A 116 9.79 0.94 2.98
CA LEU A 116 10.76 1.95 2.56
C LEU A 116 11.09 2.92 3.70
N VAL A 117 10.11 3.39 4.48
CA VAL A 117 10.38 4.23 5.66
C VAL A 117 11.28 3.52 6.67
N ARG A 118 11.05 2.23 6.90
CA ARG A 118 11.75 1.47 7.94
C ARG A 118 13.16 1.05 7.55
N PHE A 119 13.36 0.63 6.31
CA PHE A 119 14.60 -0.02 5.86
C PHE A 119 15.29 0.71 4.71
N GLY A 120 14.67 1.76 4.16
CA GLY A 120 15.16 2.45 2.96
C GLY A 120 16.60 2.91 3.06
N GLN A 121 17.00 3.45 4.20
CA GLN A 121 18.37 3.92 4.42
C GLN A 121 19.39 2.78 4.45
N ASP A 122 18.99 1.58 4.92
CA ASP A 122 19.90 0.43 5.05
C ASP A 122 20.33 -0.13 3.70
N TYR A 123 19.43 -0.10 2.70
CA TYR A 123 19.73 -0.62 1.36
C TYR A 123 19.89 0.47 0.28
N ALA A 124 19.69 1.76 0.62
CA ALA A 124 20.02 2.88 -0.27
C ALA A 124 21.44 2.80 -0.87
N PRO A 125 22.49 2.35 -0.14
CA PRO A 125 23.82 2.18 -0.71
C PRO A 125 23.89 1.23 -1.91
N LEU A 126 22.98 0.25 -2.02
CA LEU A 126 22.91 -0.69 -3.16
C LEU A 126 22.40 -0.02 -4.45
N PHE A 127 21.72 1.12 -4.31
CA PHE A 127 21.11 1.88 -5.41
C PHE A 127 21.66 3.30 -5.43
N ALA A 128 22.97 3.45 -5.18
CA ALA A 128 23.64 4.74 -5.19
C ALA A 128 23.36 5.51 -6.50
N GLY A 129 23.00 6.79 -6.37
CA GLY A 129 22.58 7.63 -7.50
C GLY A 129 21.08 7.59 -7.81
N TYR A 130 20.26 6.82 -7.11
CA TYR A 130 18.81 6.77 -7.33
C TYR A 130 18.02 7.26 -6.12
N ASP A 131 16.88 7.89 -6.39
CA ASP A 131 15.81 8.03 -5.39
C ASP A 131 15.18 6.64 -5.17
N LEU A 132 14.85 6.26 -3.94
CA LEU A 132 14.00 5.09 -3.68
C LEU A 132 12.56 5.55 -3.51
N VAL A 133 11.62 4.94 -4.22
CA VAL A 133 10.20 5.34 -4.19
C VAL A 133 9.33 4.14 -3.88
N ALA A 134 8.37 4.29 -2.98
CA ALA A 134 7.35 3.29 -2.70
C ALA A 134 5.95 3.91 -2.82
N ILE A 135 5.02 3.14 -3.39
CA ILE A 135 3.64 3.55 -3.61
C ILE A 135 2.72 2.59 -2.85
N GLY A 136 1.72 3.16 -2.17
CA GLY A 136 0.63 2.44 -1.51
C GLY A 136 -0.72 3.05 -1.86
N THR A 137 -1.78 2.26 -1.77
CA THR A 137 -3.15 2.76 -1.91
C THR A 137 -3.59 3.40 -0.60
N PHE A 138 -4.11 4.63 -0.66
CA PHE A 138 -4.69 5.30 0.51
C PHE A 138 -6.21 5.15 0.49
N SER A 139 -6.78 4.54 1.53
CA SER A 139 -8.23 4.49 1.76
C SER A 139 -8.55 5.16 3.10
N PRO A 140 -9.34 6.25 3.13
CA PRO A 140 -9.72 6.92 4.38
C PRO A 140 -10.68 6.09 5.25
N GLU A 141 -11.29 5.03 4.71
CA GLU A 141 -12.21 4.13 5.42
C GLU A 141 -11.80 2.66 5.26
N PRO A 142 -12.14 1.77 6.22
CA PRO A 142 -11.98 0.34 6.02
C PRO A 142 -12.74 -0.08 4.75
N PRO A 143 -12.12 -0.85 3.86
CA PRO A 143 -12.85 -1.40 2.74
C PRO A 143 -13.84 -2.41 3.35
N TYR A 144 -15.13 -2.16 3.14
CA TYR A 144 -16.27 -3.03 3.49
C TYR A 144 -16.77 -2.93 4.95
N ASN A 145 -17.98 -2.34 5.09
CA ASN A 145 -19.00 -2.78 6.04
C ASN A 145 -20.04 -3.60 5.27
#